data_AF-A0A842UKL5-F1
#
_entry.id   AF-A0A842UKL5-F1
#
_cell.length_a   1.000
_cell.length_b   1.000
_cell.length_c   1.000
_cell.angle_alpha   90.00
_cell.angle_beta   90.00
_cell.angle_gamma   90.00
#
_symmetry.space_group_name_H-M   'P 1'
#
loop_
_entity.id
_entity.type
_entity.pdbx_description
1 polymer ?
#
loop_
_entity_poly.entity_id
_entity_poly.type
_entity_poly.pdbx_seq_one_letter_code
_entity_poly.pdbx_strand_id
1 'polypeptide(L)'
;MSLSSMSFTEGGDSSGSRIDWESKAWMKEYEMILATEENISELIDECIEAGKYGLDLETTGLDARVFPVGVGENATRRTKDVIVGVCLSPAGIKKGVYIPLRHKGGEENNVRYSVFVEPFRRLSNSDSIAVFHNGKFDQEFLEFPGGEPLGQYDDHRTWEDTYLLAYLRNPKQKALGLKRLAKEELGKEMIELSELFPAGVKNLDFSLLDPSAEGVVEYACSDAICTIELEEKIKDQAITLKGKGPNKKNHSQAVIYA
;
A
#
# COMPACT_ATOMS: atom_id res chain seq x y z
N MET A 1 -19.46 -21.72 -64.59
CA MET A 1 -18.49 -21.21 -63.60
C MET A 1 -19.10 -19.96 -62.98
N SER A 2 -19.59 -20.07 -61.75
CA SER A 2 -20.18 -18.96 -60.98
C SER A 2 -19.28 -18.75 -59.77
N LEU A 3 -18.71 -17.56 -59.65
CA LEU A 3 -17.94 -17.13 -58.49
C LEU A 3 -18.92 -16.62 -57.44
N SER A 4 -19.04 -17.36 -56.34
CA SER A 4 -19.72 -16.92 -55.12
C SER A 4 -18.70 -16.14 -54.28
N SER A 5 -19.03 -14.89 -53.97
CA SER A 5 -18.30 -14.05 -53.03
C SER A 5 -18.56 -14.53 -51.60
N MET A 6 -17.53 -15.04 -50.94
CA MET A 6 -17.52 -15.27 -49.51
C MET A 6 -17.26 -13.94 -48.79
N SER A 7 -18.27 -13.44 -48.08
CA SER A 7 -18.14 -12.36 -47.12
C SER A 7 -17.48 -12.90 -45.84
N PHE A 8 -16.33 -12.35 -45.48
CA PHE A 8 -15.74 -12.49 -44.14
C PHE A 8 -16.63 -11.76 -43.13
N THR A 9 -17.19 -12.48 -42.17
CA THR A 9 -17.79 -11.89 -40.97
C THR A 9 -16.72 -11.77 -39.90
N GLU A 10 -16.23 -10.55 -39.68
CA GLU A 10 -15.59 -10.15 -38.43
C GLU A 10 -16.67 -9.96 -37.35
N GLY A 11 -16.35 -10.31 -36.10
CA GLY A 11 -17.20 -9.97 -34.95
C GLY A 11 -17.28 -11.07 -33.90
N GLY A 12 -16.14 -11.52 -33.36
CA GLY A 12 -16.11 -12.19 -32.06
C GLY A 12 -16.15 -11.12 -30.98
N ASP A 13 -17.35 -10.86 -30.46
CA ASP A 13 -17.56 -9.99 -29.30
C ASP A 13 -16.90 -10.62 -28.07
N SER A 14 -15.73 -10.09 -27.67
CA SER A 14 -15.13 -10.36 -26.38
C SER A 14 -15.78 -9.44 -25.34
N SER A 15 -17.06 -9.68 -25.04
CA SER A 15 -17.74 -9.03 -23.93
C SER A 15 -17.27 -9.64 -22.61
N GLY A 16 -16.06 -9.24 -22.20
CA GLY A 16 -15.65 -9.32 -20.80
C GLY A 16 -16.68 -8.52 -19.99
N SER A 17 -17.38 -9.19 -19.07
CA SER A 17 -18.35 -8.53 -18.21
C SER A 17 -17.65 -7.42 -17.43
N ARG A 18 -17.92 -6.16 -17.81
CA ARG A 18 -17.44 -4.99 -17.10
C ARG A 18 -18.04 -5.05 -15.69
N ILE A 19 -17.19 -5.17 -14.67
CA ILE A 19 -17.61 -5.04 -13.28
C ILE A 19 -18.13 -3.60 -13.14
N ASP A 20 -19.40 -3.44 -12.79
CA ASP A 20 -19.97 -2.13 -12.47
C ASP A 20 -19.35 -1.68 -11.14
N TRP A 21 -18.55 -0.63 -11.19
CA TRP A 21 -17.77 -0.15 -10.05
C TRP A 21 -18.47 1.04 -9.40
N GLU A 22 -18.65 0.99 -8.08
CA GLU A 22 -19.21 2.10 -7.31
C GLU A 22 -18.31 2.44 -6.11
N SER A 23 -17.73 3.64 -6.14
CA SER A 23 -16.88 4.16 -5.07
C SER A 23 -17.64 4.23 -3.74
N LYS A 24 -16.97 3.84 -2.64
CA LYS A 24 -17.52 4.04 -1.29
C LYS A 24 -17.65 5.55 -1.03
N ALA A 25 -18.70 5.97 -0.31
CA ALA A 25 -19.05 7.39 -0.15
C ALA A 25 -17.89 8.26 0.38
N TRP A 26 -17.10 7.75 1.32
CA TRP A 26 -15.98 8.49 1.93
C TRP A 26 -14.83 8.73 0.93
N MET A 27 -14.67 7.89 -0.08
CA MET A 27 -13.56 7.97 -1.06
C MET A 27 -13.67 9.22 -1.92
N LYS A 28 -14.91 9.69 -2.15
CA LYS A 28 -15.22 10.92 -2.90
C LYS A 28 -14.71 12.20 -2.24
N GLU A 29 -14.27 12.12 -0.98
CA GLU A 29 -13.65 13.24 -0.26
C GLU A 29 -12.13 13.31 -0.46
N TYR A 30 -11.53 12.35 -1.15
CA TYR A 30 -10.09 12.20 -1.32
C TYR A 30 -9.71 12.34 -2.79
N GLU A 31 -8.54 12.92 -3.03
CA GLU A 31 -7.88 12.81 -4.32
C GLU A 31 -7.14 11.47 -4.37
N MET A 32 -7.55 10.56 -5.26
CA MET A 32 -6.93 9.24 -5.43
C MET A 32 -6.27 9.17 -6.80
N ILE A 33 -4.94 9.08 -6.81
CA ILE A 33 -4.13 9.33 -8.00
C ILE A 33 -3.46 8.03 -8.46
N LEU A 34 -3.62 7.69 -9.74
CA LEU A 34 -2.71 6.78 -10.42
C LEU A 34 -1.46 7.56 -10.82
N ALA A 35 -0.32 7.24 -10.23
CA ALA A 35 0.94 7.87 -10.56
C ALA A 35 1.42 7.48 -11.96
N THR A 36 2.01 8.45 -12.66
CA THR A 36 2.67 8.28 -13.94
C THR A 36 4.14 8.64 -13.82
N GLU A 37 4.91 8.37 -14.87
CA GLU A 37 6.33 8.74 -14.88
C GLU A 37 6.55 10.26 -14.79
N GLU A 38 5.59 11.06 -15.26
CA GLU A 38 5.67 12.52 -15.26
C GLU A 38 5.45 13.13 -13.88
N ASN A 39 4.58 12.55 -13.06
CA ASN A 39 4.17 13.13 -11.78
C ASN A 39 4.77 12.45 -10.54
N ILE A 40 5.40 11.27 -10.69
CA ILE A 40 5.88 10.48 -9.54
C ILE A 40 6.82 11.24 -8.61
N SER A 41 7.68 12.11 -9.15
CA SER A 41 8.62 12.89 -8.31
C SER A 41 7.88 13.89 -7.42
N GLU A 42 6.89 14.59 -7.97
CA GLU A 42 6.07 15.57 -7.22
C GLU A 42 5.24 14.87 -6.14
N LEU A 43 4.60 13.74 -6.48
CA LEU A 43 3.81 12.96 -5.53
C LEU A 43 4.65 12.41 -4.36
N ILE A 44 5.91 12.09 -4.61
CA ILE A 44 6.85 11.70 -3.56
C ILE A 44 7.31 12.89 -2.74
N ASP A 45 7.56 14.04 -3.37
CA ASP A 45 7.96 15.26 -2.65
C ASP A 45 6.86 15.69 -1.67
N GLU A 46 5.58 15.54 -2.01
CA GLU A 46 4.47 15.78 -1.06
C GLU A 46 4.56 14.90 0.19
N CYS A 47 4.96 13.63 0.06
CA CYS A 47 5.17 12.73 1.20
C CYS A 47 6.39 13.15 2.04
N ILE A 48 7.45 13.65 1.39
CA ILE A 48 8.63 14.18 2.08
C ILE A 48 8.26 15.44 2.85
N GLU A 49 7.57 16.38 2.22
CA GLU A 49 7.14 17.65 2.81
C GLU A 49 6.17 17.47 3.98
N ALA A 50 5.30 16.46 3.92
CA ALA A 50 4.42 16.10 5.04
C ALA A 50 5.18 15.57 6.26
N GLY A 51 6.43 15.09 6.10
CA GLY A 51 7.27 14.54 7.19
C GLY A 51 6.79 13.20 7.76
N LYS A 52 5.64 12.70 7.30
CA LYS A 52 5.05 11.40 7.65
C LYS A 52 4.09 11.00 6.54
N TYR A 53 4.01 9.70 6.24
CA TYR A 53 3.16 9.18 5.18
C TYR A 53 2.72 7.75 5.46
N GLY A 54 1.53 7.38 5.00
CA GLY A 54 1.09 5.99 4.93
C GLY A 54 1.78 5.27 3.77
N LEU A 55 2.22 4.04 3.99
CA LEU A 55 2.83 3.16 2.99
C LEU A 55 2.16 1.79 3.05
N ASP A 56 1.71 1.30 1.90
CA ASP A 56 1.27 -0.08 1.71
C ASP A 56 1.76 -0.62 0.35
N LEU A 57 1.81 -1.95 0.18
CA LEU A 57 2.27 -2.59 -1.05
C LEU A 57 1.24 -3.56 -1.63
N GLU A 58 1.03 -3.44 -2.95
CA GLU A 58 0.34 -4.45 -3.72
C GLU A 58 1.34 -5.49 -4.25
N THR A 59 0.99 -6.76 -4.20
CA THR A 59 1.92 -7.87 -4.52
C THR A 59 1.26 -8.95 -5.37
N THR A 60 2.08 -9.85 -5.94
CA THR A 60 1.56 -11.03 -6.66
C THR A 60 0.96 -12.09 -5.73
N GLY A 61 1.16 -11.96 -4.41
CA GLY A 61 0.73 -12.92 -3.41
C GLY A 61 1.38 -12.69 -2.04
N LEU A 62 1.07 -13.56 -1.08
CA LEU A 62 1.42 -13.38 0.33
C LEU A 62 2.73 -14.06 0.77
N ASP A 63 3.50 -14.63 -0.16
CA ASP A 63 4.70 -15.39 0.16
C ASP A 63 5.98 -14.53 0.18
N ALA A 64 6.20 -13.88 1.33
CA ALA A 64 7.35 -13.01 1.57
C ALA A 64 8.68 -13.76 1.84
N ARG A 65 8.75 -15.09 1.67
CA ARG A 65 10.00 -15.83 1.89
C ARG A 65 11.06 -15.40 0.88
N VAL A 66 12.29 -15.21 1.35
CA VAL A 66 13.40 -14.68 0.55
C VAL A 66 14.27 -15.80 -0.03
N PHE A 67 14.56 -15.68 -1.31
CA PHE A 67 15.38 -16.61 -2.08
C PHE A 67 16.52 -15.88 -2.81
N PRO A 68 17.66 -16.55 -3.03
CA PRO A 68 18.71 -16.00 -3.88
C PRO A 68 18.22 -15.91 -5.34
N VAL A 69 18.61 -14.83 -6.02
CA VAL A 69 18.36 -14.60 -7.44
C VAL A 69 19.70 -14.40 -8.15
N GLY A 70 19.94 -15.17 -9.20
CA GLY A 70 21.25 -15.22 -9.88
C GLY A 70 22.18 -16.29 -9.31
N VAL A 71 23.45 -16.24 -9.69
CA VAL A 71 24.47 -17.25 -9.35
C VAL A 71 25.76 -16.57 -8.95
N GLY A 72 26.48 -17.16 -7.98
CA GLY A 72 27.81 -16.72 -7.58
C GLY A 72 27.78 -15.49 -6.67
N GLU A 73 28.89 -14.76 -6.65
CA GLU A 73 29.12 -13.59 -5.78
C GLU A 73 28.18 -12.41 -6.03
N ASN A 74 27.52 -12.38 -7.20
CA ASN A 74 26.57 -11.33 -7.59
C ASN A 74 25.10 -11.74 -7.38
N ALA A 75 24.83 -12.83 -6.66
CA ALA A 75 23.46 -13.23 -6.36
C ALA A 75 22.78 -12.17 -5.48
N THR A 76 21.65 -11.65 -5.94
CA THR A 76 20.79 -10.77 -5.15
C THR A 76 19.79 -11.61 -4.35
N ARG A 77 18.95 -10.96 -3.55
CA ARG A 77 17.88 -11.61 -2.80
C ARG A 77 16.54 -11.03 -3.21
N ARG A 78 15.53 -11.89 -3.34
CA ARG A 78 14.15 -11.49 -3.62
C ARG A 78 13.16 -12.30 -2.80
N THR A 79 12.08 -11.67 -2.39
CA THR A 79 10.85 -12.39 -1.97
C THR A 79 10.34 -13.30 -3.09
N LYS A 80 9.57 -14.35 -2.74
CA LYS A 80 9.00 -15.27 -3.74
C LYS A 80 7.92 -14.59 -4.57
N ASP A 81 6.94 -14.02 -3.89
CA ASP A 81 6.03 -13.06 -4.52
C ASP A 81 6.75 -11.71 -4.67
N VAL A 82 6.25 -10.83 -5.53
CA VAL A 82 6.92 -9.56 -5.83
C VAL A 82 5.98 -8.37 -5.75
N ILE A 83 6.56 -7.19 -5.49
CA ILE A 83 5.84 -5.91 -5.52
C ILE A 83 5.26 -5.68 -6.92
N VAL A 84 3.96 -5.42 -6.96
CA VAL A 84 3.17 -5.03 -8.13
C VAL A 84 2.99 -3.52 -8.18
N GLY A 85 2.79 -2.89 -7.03
CA GLY A 85 2.70 -1.43 -6.91
C GLY A 85 2.94 -0.94 -5.49
N VAL A 86 3.09 0.37 -5.34
CA VAL A 86 3.32 1.05 -4.06
C VAL A 86 2.22 2.06 -3.81
N CYS A 87 1.67 2.04 -2.61
CA CYS A 87 0.58 2.90 -2.17
C CYS A 87 1.13 3.92 -1.18
N LEU A 88 0.87 5.21 -1.39
CA LEU A 88 1.33 6.29 -0.53
C LEU A 88 0.19 7.24 -0.14
N SER A 89 0.26 7.83 1.05
CA SER A 89 -0.64 8.91 1.47
C SER A 89 0.09 9.88 2.40
N PRO A 90 0.29 11.15 2.00
CA PRO A 90 0.92 12.15 2.87
C PRO A 90 0.03 12.47 4.09
N ALA A 91 0.63 12.57 5.28
CA ALA A 91 -0.09 12.92 6.50
C ALA A 91 -0.76 14.30 6.41
N GLY A 92 -1.97 14.42 6.96
CA GLY A 92 -2.75 15.66 6.93
C GLY A 92 -3.30 16.10 5.55
N ILE A 93 -3.06 15.32 4.49
CA ILE A 93 -3.59 15.59 3.14
C ILE A 93 -4.64 14.54 2.80
N LYS A 94 -5.81 14.96 2.32
CA LYS A 94 -6.85 14.03 1.81
C LYS A 94 -6.47 13.50 0.42
N LYS A 95 -5.34 12.79 0.33
CA LYS A 95 -4.78 12.26 -0.91
C LYS A 95 -4.23 10.84 -0.72
N GLY A 96 -4.48 9.99 -1.69
CA GLY A 96 -3.82 8.70 -1.85
C GLY A 96 -3.21 8.60 -3.23
N VAL A 97 -2.09 7.90 -3.32
CA VAL A 97 -1.33 7.71 -4.55
C VAL A 97 -1.08 6.22 -4.73
N TYR A 98 -1.39 5.72 -5.92
CA TYR A 98 -1.02 4.38 -6.36
C TYR A 98 0.05 4.44 -7.45
N ILE A 99 1.20 3.82 -7.22
CA ILE A 99 2.31 3.73 -8.17
C ILE A 99 2.37 2.29 -8.73
N PRO A 100 1.84 2.04 -9.94
CA PRO A 100 1.89 0.71 -10.56
C PRO A 100 3.28 0.43 -11.12
N LEU A 101 3.82 -0.78 -10.89
CA LEU A 101 5.17 -1.16 -11.31
C LEU A 101 5.24 -2.43 -12.15
N ARG A 102 4.41 -3.44 -11.82
CA ARG A 102 4.50 -4.78 -12.41
C ARG A 102 3.13 -5.42 -12.68
N HIS A 103 2.15 -4.62 -13.06
CA HIS A 103 0.92 -5.18 -13.62
C HIS A 103 1.18 -5.88 -14.95
N LYS A 104 0.48 -6.99 -15.16
CA LYS A 104 0.34 -7.74 -16.42
C LYS A 104 -0.93 -7.36 -17.17
N GLY A 105 -1.97 -6.93 -16.45
CA GLY A 105 -3.14 -6.27 -17.03
C GLY A 105 -2.87 -4.77 -17.17
N GLY A 106 -3.14 -4.17 -18.33
CA GLY A 106 -2.89 -2.74 -18.54
C GLY A 106 -1.42 -2.33 -18.32
N GLU A 107 -0.48 -3.14 -18.80
CA GLU A 107 0.96 -2.98 -18.54
C GLU A 107 1.50 -1.60 -18.97
N GLU A 108 0.86 -0.97 -19.96
CA GLU A 108 1.17 0.37 -20.47
C GLU A 108 1.04 1.48 -19.42
N ASN A 109 0.28 1.23 -18.35
CA ASN A 109 0.08 2.16 -17.25
C ASN A 109 1.11 1.97 -16.11
N ASN A 110 2.00 0.97 -16.19
CA ASN A 110 3.07 0.82 -15.21
C ASN A 110 4.09 1.97 -15.34
N VAL A 111 4.52 2.51 -14.20
CA VAL A 111 5.72 3.33 -14.10
C VAL A 111 6.94 2.42 -14.28
N ARG A 112 7.87 2.78 -15.19
CA ARG A 112 9.10 2.02 -15.33
C ARG A 112 9.85 1.97 -14.00
N TYR A 113 10.26 0.77 -13.59
CA TYR A 113 10.97 0.56 -12.33
C TYR A 113 12.23 1.45 -12.21
N SER A 114 12.95 1.68 -13.31
CA SER A 114 14.13 2.58 -13.34
C SER A 114 13.80 4.05 -13.08
N VAL A 115 12.58 4.49 -13.37
CA VAL A 115 12.09 5.85 -13.09
C VAL A 115 11.60 5.96 -11.65
N PHE A 116 11.03 4.88 -11.11
CA PHE A 116 10.53 4.79 -9.73
C PHE A 116 11.62 4.77 -8.65
N VAL A 117 12.71 4.03 -8.90
CA VAL A 117 13.68 3.69 -7.84
C VAL A 117 14.33 4.90 -7.18
N GLU A 118 14.76 5.91 -7.97
CA GLU A 118 15.44 7.08 -7.39
C GLU A 118 14.47 7.93 -6.54
N PRO A 119 13.31 8.36 -7.04
CA PRO A 119 12.33 9.09 -6.24
C PRO A 119 11.96 8.34 -4.96
N PHE A 120 11.63 7.05 -5.05
CA PHE A 120 11.22 6.29 -3.87
C PHE A 120 12.35 6.17 -2.84
N ARG A 121 13.61 6.05 -3.28
CA ARG A 121 14.76 6.08 -2.38
C ARG A 121 14.97 7.45 -1.74
N ARG A 122 14.62 8.56 -2.39
CA ARG A 122 14.64 9.87 -1.71
C ARG A 122 13.68 9.86 -0.53
N LEU A 123 12.47 9.32 -0.72
CA LEU A 123 11.48 9.20 0.34
C LEU A 123 11.97 8.30 1.48
N SER A 124 12.41 7.08 1.16
CA SER A 124 12.82 6.10 2.17
C SER A 124 14.09 6.47 2.93
N ASN A 125 14.95 7.33 2.36
CA ASN A 125 16.14 7.87 3.03
C ASN A 125 15.95 9.29 3.60
N SER A 126 14.74 9.84 3.53
CA SER A 126 14.43 11.13 4.15
C SER A 126 14.23 10.99 5.67
N ASP A 127 14.09 12.11 6.37
CA ASP A 127 13.71 12.12 7.79
C ASP A 127 12.20 11.85 8.00
N SER A 128 11.45 11.59 6.92
CA SER A 128 10.01 11.32 7.01
C SER A 128 9.71 9.95 7.62
N ILE A 129 8.64 9.88 8.40
CA ILE A 129 8.23 8.64 9.09
C ILE A 129 7.26 7.85 8.19
N ALA A 130 7.64 6.62 7.84
CA ALA A 130 6.76 5.70 7.14
C ALA A 130 5.76 5.04 8.11
N VAL A 131 4.47 5.08 7.81
CA VAL A 131 3.43 4.43 8.62
C VAL A 131 2.90 3.23 7.87
N PHE A 132 3.05 2.06 8.50
CA PHE A 132 2.58 0.79 7.97
C PHE A 132 1.36 0.27 8.73
N HIS A 133 0.71 -0.74 8.18
CA HIS A 133 -0.18 -1.62 8.90
C HIS A 133 0.31 -3.07 8.78
N ASN A 134 0.86 -3.64 9.86
CA ASN A 134 1.55 -4.94 9.80
C ASN A 134 2.79 -4.90 8.86
N GLY A 135 3.61 -3.87 9.06
CA GLY A 135 4.74 -3.50 8.19
C GLY A 135 5.83 -4.54 8.05
N LYS A 136 5.88 -5.57 8.92
CA LYS A 136 6.75 -6.74 8.73
C LYS A 136 6.59 -7.36 7.34
N PHE A 137 5.36 -7.34 6.79
CA PHE A 137 5.13 -7.82 5.44
C PHE A 137 5.83 -6.92 4.43
N ASP A 138 5.47 -5.63 4.38
CA ASP A 138 5.97 -4.66 3.40
C ASP A 138 7.48 -4.46 3.44
N GLN A 139 8.04 -4.37 4.65
CA GLN A 139 9.46 -4.16 4.88
C GLN A 139 10.31 -5.28 4.26
N GLU A 140 9.87 -6.54 4.30
CA GLU A 140 10.58 -7.66 3.69
C GLU A 140 10.65 -7.54 2.16
N PHE A 141 9.56 -7.07 1.51
CA PHE A 141 9.56 -6.82 0.07
C PHE A 141 10.41 -5.62 -0.32
N LEU A 142 10.43 -4.57 0.50
CA LEU A 142 11.23 -3.36 0.28
C LEU A 142 12.73 -3.64 0.47
N GLU A 143 13.10 -4.50 1.42
CA GLU A 143 14.48 -4.92 1.65
C GLU A 143 14.96 -5.88 0.56
N PHE A 144 14.11 -6.81 0.12
CA PHE A 144 14.46 -7.83 -0.87
C PHE A 144 13.61 -7.74 -2.16
N PRO A 145 13.73 -6.65 -2.94
CA PRO A 145 12.96 -6.46 -4.18
C PRO A 145 13.54 -7.25 -5.38
N GLY A 146 14.67 -7.96 -5.20
CA GLY A 146 15.40 -8.65 -6.27
C GLY A 146 16.57 -7.87 -6.87
N GLY A 147 16.85 -6.70 -6.30
CA GLY A 147 18.02 -5.89 -6.56
C GLY A 147 18.43 -5.17 -5.27
N GLU A 148 19.00 -3.99 -5.40
CA GLU A 148 19.29 -3.12 -4.25
C GLU A 148 18.01 -2.77 -3.47
N PRO A 149 18.05 -2.72 -2.12
CA PRO A 149 16.89 -2.36 -1.30
C PRO A 149 16.22 -1.05 -1.74
N LEU A 150 14.89 -1.00 -1.65
CA LEU A 150 14.09 0.21 -1.89
C LEU A 150 13.97 1.07 -0.63
N GLY A 151 13.99 0.45 0.54
CA GLY A 151 14.02 1.10 1.85
C GLY A 151 14.53 0.11 2.89
N GLN A 152 15.22 0.62 3.92
CA GLN A 152 15.67 -0.16 5.07
C GLN A 152 15.03 0.45 6.33
N TYR A 153 14.35 -0.39 7.10
CA TYR A 153 13.54 0.03 8.24
C TYR A 153 14.06 -0.54 9.57
N ASP A 154 15.38 -0.78 9.66
CA ASP A 154 16.04 -1.25 10.89
C ASP A 154 16.03 -0.21 12.00
N ASP A 155 16.01 1.08 11.65
CA ASP A 155 15.86 2.16 12.63
C ASP A 155 14.39 2.35 13.00
N HIS A 156 14.00 1.90 14.18
CA HIS A 156 12.64 2.03 14.71
C HIS A 156 12.11 3.48 14.81
N ARG A 157 12.95 4.50 14.58
CA ARG A 157 12.55 5.92 14.59
C ARG A 157 12.04 6.41 13.24
N THR A 158 12.28 5.66 12.16
CA THR A 158 11.89 6.04 10.79
C THR A 158 10.54 5.48 10.37
N TRP A 159 9.88 4.71 11.24
CA TRP A 159 8.57 4.13 10.92
C TRP A 159 7.69 3.88 12.14
N GLU A 160 6.40 3.70 11.87
CA GLU A 160 5.35 3.34 12.83
C GLU A 160 4.49 2.20 12.26
N ASP A 161 3.83 1.43 13.12
CA ASP A 161 2.92 0.36 12.68
C ASP A 161 1.60 0.40 13.45
N THR A 162 0.53 0.68 12.71
CA THR A 162 -0.82 0.83 13.27
C THR A 162 -1.38 -0.46 13.86
N TYR A 163 -0.94 -1.63 13.40
CA TYR A 163 -1.29 -2.91 14.01
C TYR A 163 -0.69 -3.01 15.42
N LEU A 164 0.60 -2.66 15.57
CA LEU A 164 1.28 -2.64 16.87
C LEU A 164 0.67 -1.58 17.79
N LEU A 165 0.39 -0.38 17.28
CA LEU A 165 -0.28 0.68 18.04
C LEU A 165 -1.66 0.24 18.53
N ALA A 166 -2.46 -0.41 17.68
CA ALA A 166 -3.77 -0.92 18.06
C ALA A 166 -3.66 -2.03 19.13
N TYR A 167 -2.68 -2.92 19.00
CA TYR A 167 -2.38 -3.94 20.01
C TYR A 167 -1.99 -3.32 21.36
N LEU A 168 -1.07 -2.34 21.37
CA LEU A 168 -0.62 -1.66 22.58
C LEU A 168 -1.76 -0.89 23.27
N ARG A 169 -2.62 -0.23 22.48
CA ARG A 169 -3.81 0.47 22.98
C ARG A 169 -4.80 -0.47 23.68
N ASN A 170 -5.01 -1.67 23.15
CA ASN A 170 -5.89 -2.67 23.75
C ASN A 170 -5.46 -4.11 23.41
N PRO A 171 -4.61 -4.74 24.26
CA PRO A 171 -4.11 -6.10 24.01
C PRO A 171 -5.19 -7.19 24.00
N LYS A 172 -6.40 -6.88 24.46
CA LYS A 172 -7.54 -7.82 24.45
C LYS A 172 -8.29 -7.82 23.11
N GLN A 173 -8.12 -6.80 22.28
CA GLN A 173 -8.71 -6.76 20.94
C GLN A 173 -8.03 -7.78 20.04
N LYS A 174 -8.81 -8.68 19.45
CA LYS A 174 -8.29 -9.77 18.61
C LYS A 174 -8.27 -9.45 17.12
N ALA A 175 -9.21 -8.62 16.67
CA ALA A 175 -9.33 -8.27 15.28
C ALA A 175 -8.73 -6.89 15.07
N LEU A 176 -7.48 -6.90 14.60
CA LEU A 176 -6.62 -5.73 14.43
C LEU A 176 -6.30 -5.44 12.96
N GLY A 177 -6.97 -6.12 12.02
CA GLY A 177 -6.75 -5.87 10.59
C GLY A 177 -7.28 -4.49 10.18
N LEU A 178 -6.58 -3.86 9.23
CA LEU A 178 -6.82 -2.49 8.77
C LEU A 178 -8.29 -2.21 8.46
N LYS A 179 -8.93 -3.04 7.61
CA LYS A 179 -10.33 -2.87 7.21
C LYS A 179 -11.30 -2.76 8.38
N ARG A 180 -11.09 -3.60 9.39
CA ARG A 180 -11.92 -3.56 10.60
C ARG A 180 -11.65 -2.29 11.41
N LEU A 181 -10.38 -1.96 11.62
CA LEU A 181 -10.00 -0.78 12.39
C LEU A 181 -10.44 0.52 11.69
N ALA A 182 -10.30 0.62 10.37
CA ALA A 182 -10.81 1.75 9.60
C ALA A 182 -12.33 1.91 9.76
N LYS A 183 -13.08 0.81 9.70
CA LYS A 183 -14.53 0.84 9.94
C LYS A 183 -14.89 1.25 11.36
N GLU A 184 -14.22 0.71 12.37
CA GLU A 184 -14.53 0.95 13.79
C GLU A 184 -14.05 2.32 14.29
N GLU A 185 -12.88 2.79 13.84
CA GLU A 185 -12.20 3.98 14.37
C GLU A 185 -12.39 5.23 13.49
N LEU A 186 -12.49 5.04 12.17
CA LEU A 186 -12.60 6.12 11.18
C LEU A 186 -14.01 6.19 10.56
N GLY A 187 -14.85 5.17 10.75
CA GLY A 187 -16.15 5.08 10.07
C GLY A 187 -16.03 4.79 8.58
N LYS A 188 -14.87 4.30 8.12
CA LYS A 188 -14.57 4.04 6.71
C LYS A 188 -14.67 2.56 6.39
N GLU A 189 -15.72 2.18 5.65
CA GLU A 189 -15.80 0.85 5.07
C GLU A 189 -14.90 0.76 3.83
N MET A 190 -13.90 -0.11 3.90
CA MET A 190 -12.88 -0.29 2.85
C MET A 190 -13.32 -1.34 1.83
N ILE A 191 -12.70 -1.30 0.65
CA ILE A 191 -12.90 -2.30 -0.42
C ILE A 191 -12.19 -3.59 -0.02
N GLU A 192 -12.83 -4.74 -0.18
CA GLU A 192 -12.17 -6.05 -0.11
C GLU A 192 -11.48 -6.39 -1.42
N LEU A 193 -10.28 -6.98 -1.35
CA LEU A 193 -9.50 -7.32 -2.55
C LEU A 193 -10.30 -8.20 -3.51
N SER A 194 -11.12 -9.12 -2.99
CA SER A 194 -11.97 -9.99 -3.78
C SER A 194 -13.05 -9.25 -4.59
N GLU A 195 -13.42 -8.01 -4.22
CA GLU A 195 -14.34 -7.17 -4.99
C GLU A 195 -13.74 -6.75 -6.34
N LEU A 196 -12.41 -6.76 -6.48
CA LEU A 196 -11.70 -6.42 -7.72
C LEU A 196 -11.63 -7.59 -8.72
N PHE A 197 -12.00 -8.80 -8.30
CA PHE A 197 -11.89 -10.01 -9.11
C PHE A 197 -13.26 -10.63 -9.38
N PRO A 198 -13.41 -11.38 -10.48
CA PRO A 198 -14.58 -12.24 -10.69
C PRO A 198 -14.79 -13.22 -9.52
N ALA A 199 -16.04 -13.52 -9.22
CA ALA A 199 -16.39 -14.43 -8.13
C ALA A 199 -15.73 -15.81 -8.30
N GLY A 200 -15.15 -16.33 -7.21
CA GLY A 200 -14.54 -17.66 -7.16
C GLY A 200 -13.06 -17.73 -7.54
N VAL A 201 -12.43 -16.62 -7.92
CA VAL A 201 -10.97 -16.53 -8.04
C VAL A 201 -10.34 -16.77 -6.66
N LYS A 202 -9.47 -17.78 -6.56
CA LYS A 202 -8.83 -18.17 -5.28
C LYS A 202 -7.50 -17.48 -5.04
N ASN A 203 -6.73 -17.24 -6.11
CA ASN A 203 -5.43 -16.58 -6.04
C ASN A 203 -5.62 -15.15 -6.54
N LEU A 204 -5.68 -14.21 -5.61
CA LEU A 204 -5.85 -12.79 -5.89
C LEU A 204 -4.48 -12.16 -6.19
N ASP A 205 -3.91 -12.50 -7.36
CA ASP A 205 -2.67 -11.90 -7.86
C ASP A 205 -2.98 -10.49 -8.40
N PHE A 206 -2.56 -9.45 -7.66
CA PHE A 206 -2.84 -8.06 -8.00
C PHE A 206 -2.28 -7.66 -9.37
N SER A 207 -1.23 -8.35 -9.86
CA SER A 207 -0.66 -8.08 -11.18
C SER A 207 -1.63 -8.36 -12.33
N LEU A 208 -2.69 -9.13 -12.11
CA LEU A 208 -3.67 -9.45 -13.15
C LEU A 208 -4.71 -8.35 -13.38
N LEU A 209 -4.79 -7.37 -12.49
CA LEU A 209 -5.72 -6.25 -12.59
C LEU A 209 -5.16 -5.17 -13.53
N ASP A 210 -6.05 -4.41 -14.18
CA ASP A 210 -5.66 -3.19 -14.89
C ASP A 210 -5.48 -2.06 -13.87
N PRO A 211 -4.27 -1.49 -13.70
CA PRO A 211 -4.01 -0.46 -12.71
C PRO A 211 -4.77 0.86 -12.98
N SER A 212 -5.27 1.07 -14.21
CA SER A 212 -6.07 2.24 -14.55
C SER A 212 -7.56 2.09 -14.24
N ALA A 213 -8.01 0.90 -13.85
CA ALA A 213 -9.38 0.70 -13.42
C ALA A 213 -9.64 1.43 -12.09
N GLU A 214 -10.73 2.19 -12.04
CA GLU A 214 -11.10 3.04 -10.89
C GLU A 214 -11.02 2.29 -9.56
N GLY A 215 -11.59 1.09 -9.47
CA GLY A 215 -11.56 0.32 -8.23
C GLY A 215 -10.20 -0.18 -7.78
N VAL A 216 -9.27 -0.34 -8.72
CA VAL A 216 -7.89 -0.75 -8.41
C VAL A 216 -7.14 0.43 -7.79
N VAL A 217 -7.30 1.62 -8.38
CA VAL A 217 -6.75 2.87 -7.81
C VAL A 217 -7.36 3.15 -6.45
N GLU A 218 -8.68 3.03 -6.31
CA GLU A 218 -9.37 3.28 -5.04
C GLU A 218 -8.97 2.30 -3.95
N TYR A 219 -8.87 1.00 -4.27
CA TYR A 219 -8.41 -0.02 -3.32
C TYR A 219 -7.01 0.34 -2.80
N ALA A 220 -6.05 0.49 -3.72
CA ALA A 220 -4.65 0.73 -3.40
C ALA A 220 -4.46 2.05 -2.63
N CYS A 221 -5.10 3.14 -3.07
CA CYS A 221 -5.06 4.41 -2.35
C CYS A 221 -5.68 4.31 -0.96
N SER A 222 -6.78 3.54 -0.81
CA SER A 222 -7.50 3.45 0.46
C SER A 222 -6.70 2.80 1.57
N ASP A 223 -5.82 1.83 1.26
CA ASP A 223 -4.99 1.15 2.26
C ASP A 223 -3.95 2.13 2.87
N ALA A 224 -3.26 2.93 2.05
CA ALA A 224 -2.34 3.95 2.54
C ALA A 224 -3.06 5.09 3.30
N ILE A 225 -4.20 5.59 2.77
CA ILE A 225 -5.00 6.64 3.42
C ILE A 225 -5.50 6.18 4.80
N CYS A 226 -6.10 5.00 4.88
CA CYS A 226 -6.65 4.50 6.13
C CYS A 226 -5.53 4.19 7.13
N THR A 227 -4.36 3.77 6.67
CA THR A 227 -3.19 3.51 7.52
C THR A 227 -2.70 4.79 8.20
N ILE A 228 -2.47 5.88 7.46
CA ILE A 228 -1.97 7.11 8.06
C ILE A 228 -2.99 7.77 9.00
N GLU A 229 -4.26 7.82 8.61
CA GLU A 229 -5.30 8.40 9.48
C GLU A 229 -5.57 7.55 10.72
N LEU A 230 -5.42 6.22 10.61
CA LEU A 230 -5.54 5.34 11.76
C LEU A 230 -4.42 5.61 12.77
N GLU A 231 -3.18 5.81 12.31
CA GLU A 231 -2.07 6.22 13.19
C GLU A 231 -2.38 7.51 13.93
N GLU A 232 -2.77 8.55 13.20
CA GLU A 232 -3.15 9.86 13.76
C GLU A 232 -4.27 9.73 14.80
N LYS A 233 -5.22 8.81 14.57
CA LYS A 233 -6.35 8.58 15.46
C LYS A 233 -5.97 7.87 16.76
N ILE A 234 -5.09 6.86 16.69
CA ILE A 234 -4.91 5.90 17.80
C ILE A 234 -3.58 6.06 18.53
N LYS A 235 -2.57 6.71 17.95
CA LYS A 235 -1.21 6.78 18.51
C LYS A 235 -1.17 7.35 19.92
N ASP A 236 -1.78 8.52 20.14
CA ASP A 236 -1.81 9.15 21.46
C ASP A 236 -2.45 8.25 22.51
N GLN A 237 -3.44 7.44 22.13
CA GLN A 237 -4.12 6.51 23.02
C GLN A 237 -3.29 5.25 23.31
N ALA A 238 -2.42 4.87 22.38
CA ALA A 238 -1.50 3.73 22.54
C ALA A 238 -0.31 4.08 23.44
N ILE A 239 0.24 5.30 23.30
CA ILE A 239 1.40 5.76 24.07
C ILE A 239 1.03 6.36 25.43
N THR A 240 -0.21 6.83 25.60
CA THR A 240 -0.71 7.27 26.91
C THR A 240 -1.21 6.07 27.69
N LEU A 241 -0.37 5.55 28.61
CA LEU A 241 -0.81 4.58 29.60
C LEU A 241 -2.02 5.14 30.35
N LYS A 242 -3.21 4.57 30.16
CA LYS A 242 -4.38 4.81 31.04
C LYS A 242 -4.10 4.19 32.41
N GLY A 243 -3.23 4.83 33.19
CA GLY A 243 -3.06 4.57 34.61
C GLY A 243 -4.30 5.04 35.35
N LYS A 244 -5.19 4.10 35.73
CA LYS A 244 -6.05 4.32 36.90
C LYS A 244 -5.17 4.20 38.15
N GLY A 245 -4.82 5.34 38.75
CA GLY A 245 -4.17 5.46 40.06
C GLY A 245 -4.09 6.94 40.48
N PRO A 246 -4.29 7.29 41.76
CA PRO A 246 -4.89 8.56 42.15
C PRO A 246 -3.92 9.74 42.08
N ASN A 247 -4.50 10.90 41.73
CA ASN A 247 -4.05 12.26 42.00
C ASN A 247 -2.76 12.38 42.83
N LYS A 248 -1.67 12.88 42.22
CA LYS A 248 -0.76 13.86 42.85
C LYS A 248 0.29 14.38 41.86
N LYS A 249 0.47 15.70 41.93
CA LYS A 249 1.58 16.49 41.42
C LYS A 249 2.93 15.78 41.60
N ASN A 250 3.77 15.77 40.57
CA ASN A 250 5.10 16.42 40.56
C ASN A 250 5.91 16.03 39.32
N HIS A 251 6.69 17.01 38.85
CA HIS A 251 7.70 16.89 37.81
C HIS A 251 8.72 15.79 38.08
N SER A 252 9.01 14.98 37.07
CA SER A 252 10.38 14.62 36.67
C SER A 252 10.34 13.81 35.38
N GLN A 253 11.18 14.18 34.42
CA GLN A 253 11.45 13.45 33.19
C GLN A 253 11.88 12.01 33.52
N ALA A 254 11.19 11.03 32.94
CA ALA A 254 11.72 9.69 32.79
C ALA A 254 12.26 9.55 31.37
N VAL A 255 13.58 9.71 31.24
CA VAL A 255 14.35 9.28 30.09
C VAL A 255 14.38 7.75 30.14
N ILE A 256 13.77 7.10 29.14
CA ILE A 256 13.97 5.67 28.91
C ILE A 256 15.21 5.55 28.03
N TYR A 257 16.29 5.02 28.61
CA TYR A 257 17.50 4.66 27.88
C TYR A 257 17.23 3.42 27.02
N ALA A 258 17.62 3.51 25.76
CA ALA A 258 17.82 2.39 24.85
C ALA A 258 19.14 1.67 25.17
#